data_AF-A0A6B9G9G4-F1
#
_entry.id   AF-A0A6B9G9G4-F1
#
_cell.length_a   1.000
_cell.length_b   1.000
_cell.length_c   1.000
_cell.angle_alpha   90.00
_cell.angle_beta   90.00
_cell.angle_gamma   90.00
#
_symmetry.space_group_name_H-M   'P 1'
#
loop_
_entity.id
_entity.type
_entity.pdbx_description
1 polymer ?
#
loop_
_entity_poly.entity_id
_entity_poly.type
_entity_poly.pdbx_seq_one_letter_code
_entity_poly.pdbx_strand_id
1 'polypeptide(L)'
;MYKMNKMLYASLLIAIWIAPARLLATDAPPSVNSSGGKCSPTLVNSNGNTIILTCSFMQNNQDDKFKVVLGYTARTPILDGQIDWRFVDTNNSDITIYVDNKQKVYENLNTQFTDEILTLRRGQHIFRIEISFTYFRLPNGYLPDPSDADCTIVLDVQAAGKVFPKFNLRQMPDGKLLPIDCSFTI
;
A
#
# COMPACT_ATOMS: atom_id res chain seq x y z
N MET A 1 48.53 71.58 2.86
CA MET A 1 47.27 71.39 3.60
C MET A 1 46.88 69.93 3.56
N TYR A 2 47.00 69.25 4.70
CA TYR A 2 46.54 67.88 4.93
C TYR A 2 45.02 67.86 5.10
N LYS A 3 44.33 66.88 4.53
CA LYS A 3 43.00 66.45 4.99
C LYS A 3 42.89 64.93 4.86
N MET A 4 43.26 64.24 5.94
CA MET A 4 42.87 62.85 6.19
C MET A 4 41.35 62.81 6.39
N ASN A 5 40.67 61.83 5.79
CA ASN A 5 39.35 61.45 6.25
C ASN A 5 39.08 59.95 6.06
N LYS A 6 39.02 59.29 7.22
CA LYS A 6 38.00 58.32 7.66
C LYS A 6 37.90 56.98 6.93
N MET A 7 38.55 56.01 7.58
CA MET A 7 38.07 54.66 7.85
C MET A 7 36.56 54.44 7.66
N LEU A 8 36.23 53.37 6.93
CA LEU A 8 34.99 52.61 7.12
C LEU A 8 35.35 51.12 7.04
N TYR A 9 35.52 50.52 8.22
CA TYR A 9 35.54 49.08 8.42
C TYR A 9 34.12 48.56 8.18
N ALA A 10 33.93 47.72 7.17
CA ALA A 10 32.72 46.92 7.01
C ALA A 10 33.02 45.50 7.49
N SER A 11 32.70 45.23 8.76
CA SER A 11 32.79 43.90 9.35
C SER A 11 31.67 43.01 8.82
N LEU A 12 32.06 41.99 8.05
CA LEU A 12 31.18 40.96 7.52
C LEU A 12 30.89 39.93 8.64
N LEU A 13 29.72 40.02 9.27
CA LEU A 13 29.23 38.98 10.18
C LEU A 13 28.45 37.94 9.38
N ILE A 14 29.06 36.78 9.16
CA ILE A 14 28.39 35.59 8.59
C ILE A 14 27.69 34.89 9.77
N ALA A 15 26.38 35.06 9.87
CA ALA A 15 25.54 34.28 10.78
C ALA A 15 25.26 32.91 10.14
N ILE A 16 25.99 31.88 10.56
CA ILE A 16 25.71 30.49 10.21
C ILE A 16 24.51 30.03 11.03
N TRP A 17 23.33 30.02 10.43
CA TRP A 17 22.16 29.35 10.98
C TRP A 17 22.33 27.84 10.80
N ILE A 18 22.74 27.16 11.87
CA ILE A 18 22.65 25.70 11.96
C ILE A 18 21.17 25.38 12.16
N ALA A 19 20.47 25.05 11.07
CA ALA A 19 19.15 24.45 11.17
C ALA A 19 19.29 23.13 11.94
N PRO A 20 18.47 22.85 12.96
CA PRO A 20 18.44 21.55 13.58
C PRO A 20 18.00 20.55 12.51
N ALA A 21 18.89 19.60 12.20
CA ALA A 21 18.57 18.42 11.43
C ALA A 21 17.37 17.75 12.11
N ARG A 22 16.19 17.89 11.51
CA ARG A 22 15.05 17.05 11.86
C ARG A 22 15.48 15.63 11.57
N LEU A 23 15.77 14.89 12.64
CA LEU A 23 15.79 13.43 12.60
C LEU A 23 14.51 12.99 11.92
N LEU A 24 14.64 12.48 10.70
CA LEU A 24 13.60 11.68 10.06
C LEU A 24 13.41 10.49 10.99
N ALA A 25 12.36 10.54 11.81
CA ALA A 25 11.83 9.37 12.46
C ALA A 25 11.55 8.37 11.34
N THR A 26 12.36 7.34 11.27
CA THR A 26 12.03 6.14 10.52
C THR A 26 10.89 5.53 11.33
N ASP A 27 9.66 5.82 10.93
CA ASP A 27 8.50 5.10 11.44
C ASP A 27 8.72 3.63 11.07
N ALA A 28 9.20 2.86 12.06
CA ALA A 28 9.14 1.43 11.97
C ALA A 28 7.69 1.06 11.65
N PRO A 29 7.44 0.13 10.71
CA PRO A 29 6.09 -0.28 10.38
C PRO A 29 5.37 -0.64 11.68
N PRO A 30 4.14 -0.14 11.91
CA PRO A 30 3.44 -0.31 13.17
C PRO A 30 3.36 -1.80 13.48
N SER A 31 4.07 -2.23 14.52
CA SER A 31 4.02 -3.60 14.97
C SER A 31 2.64 -3.86 15.56
N VAL A 32 1.96 -4.87 15.04
CA VAL A 32 0.72 -5.38 15.63
C VAL A 32 1.10 -6.08 16.93
N ASN A 33 1.29 -5.31 17.99
CA ASN A 33 1.34 -5.86 19.33
C ASN A 33 -0.09 -6.29 19.68
N SER A 34 -0.37 -7.57 19.45
CA SER A 34 -1.52 -8.26 20.02
C SER A 34 -1.34 -8.29 21.54
N SER A 35 -1.76 -7.24 22.22
CA SER A 35 -2.02 -7.28 23.65
C SER A 35 -3.25 -8.17 23.88
N GLY A 36 -3.03 -9.49 23.83
CA GLY A 36 -4.06 -10.53 23.98
C GLY A 36 -3.77 -11.76 23.12
N GLY A 37 -2.93 -12.67 23.62
CA GLY A 37 -2.67 -13.98 23.02
C GLY A 37 -1.77 -13.96 21.78
N LYS A 38 -0.75 -14.82 21.75
CA LYS A 38 0.11 -15.04 20.57
C LYS A 38 -0.69 -15.75 19.49
N CYS A 39 -1.51 -14.99 18.78
CA CYS A 39 -2.27 -15.50 17.67
C CYS A 39 -1.37 -15.60 16.44
N SER A 40 -1.15 -16.82 15.93
CA SER A 40 -0.65 -16.99 14.57
C SER A 40 -1.87 -17.11 13.66
N PRO A 41 -2.20 -16.06 12.89
CA PRO A 41 -3.35 -16.11 12.02
C PRO A 41 -3.14 -17.23 10.98
N THR A 42 -4.18 -18.01 10.73
CA THR A 42 -4.17 -19.03 9.67
C THR A 42 -5.32 -18.78 8.70
N LEU A 43 -5.05 -18.99 7.41
CA LEU A 43 -6.06 -19.01 6.35
C LEU A 43 -6.63 -20.43 6.31
N VAL A 44 -7.89 -20.60 6.73
CA VAL A 44 -8.43 -21.95 7.01
C VAL A 44 -9.36 -22.48 5.90
N ASN A 45 -9.72 -21.65 4.92
CA ASN A 45 -10.59 -22.10 3.83
C ASN A 45 -10.42 -21.22 2.59
N SER A 46 -10.35 -21.84 1.41
CA SER A 46 -10.32 -21.19 0.09
C SER A 46 -11.46 -21.75 -0.78
N ASN A 47 -12.70 -21.71 -0.28
CA ASN A 47 -13.86 -22.00 -1.12
C ASN A 47 -14.31 -20.71 -1.79
N GLY A 48 -13.84 -20.49 -3.03
CA GLY A 48 -14.07 -19.25 -3.78
C GLY A 48 -13.22 -18.08 -3.25
N ASN A 49 -13.77 -16.87 -3.25
CA ASN A 49 -13.06 -15.64 -2.87
C ASN A 49 -13.18 -15.30 -1.37
N THR A 50 -13.65 -16.25 -0.54
CA THR A 50 -13.79 -16.03 0.91
C THR A 50 -12.61 -16.61 1.65
N ILE A 51 -12.00 -15.78 2.49
CA ILE A 51 -10.82 -16.09 3.29
C ILE A 51 -11.18 -15.89 4.76
N ILE A 52 -10.82 -16.86 5.60
CA ILE A 52 -11.10 -16.79 7.04
C ILE A 52 -9.79 -16.53 7.80
N LEU A 53 -9.75 -15.44 8.56
CA LEU A 53 -8.63 -15.09 9.43
C LEU A 53 -8.95 -15.54 10.87
N THR A 54 -8.37 -16.68 11.27
CA THR A 54 -8.64 -17.28 12.58
C THR A 54 -7.40 -17.38 13.47
N CYS A 55 -7.63 -17.67 14.74
CA CYS A 55 -6.60 -17.94 15.73
C CYS A 55 -6.62 -19.38 16.23
N SER A 56 -5.45 -20.02 16.38
CA SER A 56 -5.34 -21.37 16.97
C SER A 56 -5.73 -21.42 18.45
N PHE A 57 -5.63 -20.30 19.18
CA PHE A 57 -6.08 -20.18 20.56
C PHE A 57 -7.34 -19.32 20.60
N MET A 58 -8.49 -19.98 20.45
CA MET A 58 -9.80 -19.39 20.70
C MET A 58 -9.96 -19.17 22.21
N GLN A 59 -9.28 -18.17 22.79
CA GLN A 59 -9.85 -17.58 23.99
C GLN A 59 -11.19 -16.97 23.57
N ASN A 60 -12.21 -17.16 24.41
CA ASN A 60 -13.53 -16.55 24.27
C ASN A 60 -13.42 -15.02 24.43
N ASN A 61 -12.65 -14.37 23.56
CA ASN A 61 -12.59 -12.93 23.48
C ASN A 61 -13.94 -12.49 22.95
N GLN A 62 -14.70 -11.86 23.84
CA GLN A 62 -15.91 -11.11 23.52
C GLN A 62 -15.62 -9.87 22.66
N ASP A 63 -14.37 -9.69 22.23
CA ASP A 63 -14.01 -8.65 21.28
C ASP A 63 -14.77 -8.86 19.96
N ASP A 64 -15.57 -7.84 19.65
CA ASP A 64 -16.26 -7.67 18.37
C ASP A 64 -15.41 -6.87 17.39
N LYS A 65 -14.22 -6.38 17.77
CA LYS A 65 -13.36 -5.58 16.91
C LYS A 65 -11.93 -6.08 16.91
N PHE A 66 -11.34 -6.18 15.74
CA PHE A 66 -9.98 -6.65 15.52
C PHE A 66 -9.16 -5.64 14.74
N LYS A 67 -7.86 -5.55 15.05
CA LYS A 67 -6.89 -4.81 14.25
C LYS A 67 -6.39 -5.72 13.13
N VAL A 68 -6.71 -5.36 11.90
CA VAL A 68 -6.19 -6.02 10.70
C VAL A 68 -5.25 -5.06 10.01
N VAL A 69 -4.02 -5.48 9.73
CA VAL A 69 -3.06 -4.68 8.99
C VAL A 69 -3.05 -5.14 7.54
N LEU A 70 -3.35 -4.21 6.63
CA LEU A 70 -3.10 -4.38 5.21
C LEU A 70 -1.63 -4.08 4.95
N GLY A 71 -0.88 -5.12 4.61
CA GLY A 71 0.55 -5.03 4.39
C GLY A 71 0.96 -5.04 2.92
N TYR A 72 2.15 -4.51 2.67
CA TYR A 72 2.88 -4.62 1.42
C TYR A 72 4.26 -5.21 1.66
N THR A 73 4.75 -6.10 0.80
CA THR A 73 6.17 -6.45 0.75
C THR A 73 6.64 -6.71 -0.68
N ALA A 74 7.95 -6.55 -0.92
CA ALA A 74 8.55 -6.93 -2.21
C ALA A 74 8.48 -8.44 -2.51
N ARG A 75 8.21 -9.29 -1.51
CA ARG A 75 8.08 -10.76 -1.68
C ARG A 75 6.65 -11.19 -2.00
N THR A 76 5.68 -10.38 -1.62
CA THR A 76 4.25 -10.59 -1.91
C THR A 76 3.70 -9.28 -2.50
N PRO A 77 4.00 -9.00 -3.78
CA PRO A 77 3.49 -7.79 -4.41
C PRO A 77 1.97 -7.87 -4.52
N ILE A 78 1.29 -6.73 -4.47
CA ILE A 78 -0.15 -6.71 -4.75
C ILE A 78 -0.39 -7.16 -6.18
N LEU A 79 0.38 -6.65 -7.14
CA LEU A 79 0.22 -7.02 -8.53
C LEU A 79 1.15 -8.17 -8.87
N ASP A 80 0.56 -9.27 -9.33
CA ASP A 80 1.25 -10.40 -9.92
C ASP A 80 0.66 -10.69 -11.31
N GLY A 81 1.43 -11.34 -12.18
CA GLY A 81 0.94 -11.82 -13.47
C GLY A 81 1.74 -11.36 -14.70
N GLN A 82 1.13 -11.53 -15.87
CA GLN A 82 1.76 -11.32 -17.18
C GLN A 82 1.56 -9.87 -17.63
N ILE A 83 2.45 -9.00 -17.17
CA ILE A 83 2.43 -7.55 -17.44
C ILE A 83 3.74 -7.16 -18.13
N ASP A 84 3.63 -6.45 -19.25
CA ASP A 84 4.76 -5.80 -19.90
C ASP A 84 4.98 -4.40 -19.32
N TRP A 85 5.67 -4.39 -18.18
CA TRP A 85 5.97 -3.17 -17.41
C TRP A 85 6.74 -2.10 -18.19
N ARG A 86 7.37 -2.44 -19.33
CA ARG A 86 8.12 -1.48 -20.15
C ARG A 86 7.23 -0.41 -20.75
N PHE A 87 5.93 -0.68 -20.88
CA PHE A 87 4.97 0.23 -21.49
C PHE A 87 3.99 0.81 -20.48
N VAL A 88 4.08 0.45 -19.21
CA VAL A 88 3.22 1.00 -18.16
C VAL A 88 3.90 2.23 -17.56
N ASP A 89 3.20 3.36 -17.54
CA ASP A 89 3.63 4.53 -16.79
C ASP A 89 3.21 4.38 -15.33
N THR A 90 4.08 3.77 -14.52
CA THR A 90 3.80 3.49 -13.11
C THR A 90 3.65 4.74 -12.25
N ASN A 91 4.07 5.92 -12.72
CA ASN A 91 3.86 7.19 -12.01
C ASN A 91 2.44 7.73 -12.18
N ASN A 92 1.76 7.34 -13.26
CA ASN A 92 0.40 7.76 -13.62
C ASN A 92 -0.59 6.58 -13.62
N SER A 93 -0.15 5.43 -13.12
CA SER A 93 -0.98 4.26 -12.88
C SER A 93 -1.18 4.14 -11.39
N ASP A 94 -2.36 3.74 -10.96
CA ASP A 94 -2.75 3.73 -9.56
C ASP A 94 -3.29 2.38 -9.11
N ILE A 95 -3.24 2.21 -7.79
CA ILE A 95 -3.90 1.16 -7.05
C ILE A 95 -4.81 1.78 -5.99
N THR A 96 -6.03 1.29 -5.95
CA THR A 96 -7.00 1.66 -4.92
C THR A 96 -7.52 0.42 -4.21
N ILE A 97 -7.52 0.44 -2.87
CA ILE A 97 -8.12 -0.63 -2.06
C ILE A 97 -9.27 -0.05 -1.26
N TYR A 98 -10.45 -0.64 -1.45
CA TYR A 98 -11.64 -0.36 -0.68
C TYR A 98 -11.89 -1.47 0.33
N VAL A 99 -12.35 -1.07 1.53
CA VAL A 99 -12.84 -1.97 2.56
C VAL A 99 -14.24 -1.52 2.94
N ASP A 100 -15.23 -2.39 2.73
CA ASP A 100 -16.66 -2.09 2.91
C ASP A 100 -17.07 -0.79 2.19
N ASN A 101 -16.70 -0.69 0.91
CA ASN A 101 -16.94 0.47 0.03
C ASN A 101 -16.31 1.79 0.49
N LYS A 102 -15.35 1.75 1.42
CA LYS A 102 -14.56 2.93 1.83
C LYS A 102 -13.13 2.78 1.33
N GLN A 103 -12.65 3.78 0.60
CA GLN A 103 -11.25 3.84 0.19
C GLN A 103 -10.34 3.85 1.42
N LYS A 104 -9.36 2.95 1.43
CA LYS A 104 -8.35 2.80 2.49
C LYS A 104 -6.94 3.02 1.99
N VAL A 105 -6.67 2.57 0.77
CA VAL A 105 -5.39 2.80 0.09
C VAL A 105 -5.69 3.46 -1.24
N TYR A 106 -4.91 4.48 -1.59
CA TYR A 106 -4.84 5.07 -2.92
C TYR A 106 -3.40 5.53 -3.13
N GLU A 107 -2.69 4.86 -4.01
CA GLU A 107 -1.28 5.13 -4.28
C GLU A 107 -0.96 4.88 -5.74
N ASN A 108 0.10 5.54 -6.23
CA ASN A 108 0.65 5.24 -7.54
C ASN A 108 1.42 3.91 -7.50
N LEU A 109 1.47 3.18 -8.62
CA LEU A 109 2.15 1.88 -8.70
C LEU A 109 3.67 1.96 -8.53
N ASN A 110 4.27 3.14 -8.69
CA ASN A 110 5.68 3.38 -8.41
C ASN A 110 5.98 3.54 -6.91
N THR A 111 4.95 3.70 -6.07
CA THR A 111 5.06 3.95 -4.64
C THR A 111 4.78 2.67 -3.87
N GLN A 112 5.61 2.38 -2.86
CA GLN A 112 5.28 1.36 -1.87
C GLN A 112 4.24 1.95 -0.91
N PHE A 113 3.02 1.43 -0.88
CA PHE A 113 2.06 1.88 0.12
C PHE A 113 2.48 1.40 1.52
N THR A 114 2.34 2.27 2.51
CA THR A 114 2.63 1.97 3.91
C THR A 114 1.57 1.04 4.49
N ASP A 115 1.94 0.22 5.48
CA ASP A 115 0.99 -0.62 6.21
C ASP A 115 -0.23 0.20 6.69
N GLU A 116 -1.43 -0.24 6.33
CA GLU A 116 -2.69 0.42 6.73
C GLU A 116 -3.37 -0.39 7.85
N ILE A 117 -3.64 0.28 8.97
CA ILE A 117 -4.26 -0.37 10.15
C ILE A 117 -5.77 -0.19 10.11
N LEU A 118 -6.48 -1.28 9.91
CA LEU A 118 -7.93 -1.34 9.91
C LEU A 118 -8.46 -1.80 11.28
N THR A 119 -9.51 -1.16 11.76
CA THR A 119 -10.32 -1.69 12.87
C THR A 119 -11.61 -2.25 12.30
N LEU A 120 -11.65 -3.57 12.14
CA LEU A 120 -12.77 -4.31 11.55
C LEU A 120 -13.58 -5.00 12.62
N ARG A 121 -14.86 -5.26 12.35
CA ARG A 121 -15.68 -6.03 13.29
C ARG A 121 -15.47 -7.52 13.09
N ARG A 122 -15.99 -8.35 14.00
CA ARG A 122 -16.07 -9.78 13.73
C ARG A 122 -17.02 -10.02 12.56
N GLY A 123 -16.63 -10.90 11.64
CA GLY A 123 -17.45 -11.32 10.51
C GLY A 123 -16.90 -10.90 9.15
N GLN A 124 -17.76 -10.91 8.15
CA GLN A 124 -17.37 -10.70 6.75
C GLN A 124 -17.18 -9.23 6.40
N HIS A 125 -16.05 -8.94 5.76
CA HIS A 125 -15.68 -7.64 5.22
C HIS A 125 -15.32 -7.77 3.74
N ILE A 126 -15.78 -6.82 2.92
CA ILE A 126 -15.53 -6.85 1.48
C ILE A 126 -14.30 -6.00 1.18
N PHE A 127 -13.29 -6.62 0.59
CA PHE A 127 -12.11 -5.95 0.06
C PHE A 127 -12.23 -5.90 -1.46
N ARG A 128 -12.18 -4.70 -2.03
CA ARG A 128 -12.16 -4.49 -3.48
C ARG A 128 -10.86 -3.80 -3.86
N ILE A 129 -10.08 -4.42 -4.73
CA ILE A 129 -8.82 -3.90 -5.25
C ILE A 129 -9.11 -3.42 -6.66
N GLU A 130 -8.83 -2.16 -6.95
CA GLU A 130 -8.93 -1.56 -8.27
C GLU A 130 -7.54 -1.13 -8.73
N ILE A 131 -7.27 -1.34 -10.01
CA ILE A 131 -6.00 -1.02 -10.66
C ILE A 131 -6.31 -0.29 -11.96
N SER A 132 -5.64 0.83 -12.17
CA SER A 132 -5.70 1.61 -13.40
C SER A 132 -4.31 1.70 -14.00
N PHE A 133 -4.15 1.27 -15.26
CA PHE A 133 -2.90 1.40 -16.00
C PHE A 133 -2.99 2.54 -17.00
N THR A 134 -2.04 3.46 -16.89
CA THR A 134 -1.70 4.42 -17.93
C THR A 134 -0.51 3.89 -18.72
N TYR A 135 -0.57 4.01 -20.05
CA TYR A 135 0.45 3.46 -20.94
C TYR A 135 1.33 4.53 -21.58
N PHE A 136 2.59 4.18 -21.79
CA PHE A 136 3.42 4.80 -22.81
C PHE A 136 3.05 4.24 -24.19
N ARG A 137 3.46 4.96 -25.24
CA ARG A 137 3.26 4.50 -26.62
C ARG A 137 4.02 3.18 -26.83
N LEU A 138 3.31 2.17 -27.32
CA LEU A 138 3.87 0.85 -27.68
C LEU A 138 4.85 0.96 -28.86
N PRO A 139 5.69 -0.07 -29.12
CA PRO A 139 6.70 -0.03 -30.17
C PRO A 139 6.14 0.16 -31.59
N ASN A 140 4.89 -0.28 -31.82
CA ASN A 140 4.17 -0.09 -33.08
C ASN A 140 3.56 1.32 -33.22
N GLY A 141 3.81 2.22 -32.27
CA GLY A 141 3.25 3.57 -32.23
C GLY A 141 1.83 3.65 -31.68
N TYR A 142 1.19 2.53 -31.34
CA TYR A 142 -0.13 2.52 -30.72
C TYR A 142 -0.05 3.03 -29.27
N LEU A 143 -0.99 3.87 -28.86
CA LEU A 143 -1.16 4.27 -27.47
C LEU A 143 -2.48 3.64 -27.00
N PRO A 144 -2.43 2.60 -26.15
CA PRO A 144 -3.63 2.05 -25.55
C PRO A 144 -4.36 3.12 -24.73
N ASP A 145 -5.69 3.05 -24.73
CA ASP A 145 -6.46 3.80 -23.76
C ASP A 145 -6.14 3.31 -22.34
N PRO A 146 -6.28 4.15 -21.30
CA PRO A 146 -6.18 3.72 -19.92
C PRO A 146 -7.11 2.53 -19.66
N SER A 147 -6.60 1.56 -18.91
CA SER A 147 -7.30 0.30 -18.68
C SER A 147 -7.44 0.01 -17.20
N ASP A 148 -8.67 -0.28 -16.80
CA ASP A 148 -8.99 -0.60 -15.41
C ASP A 148 -9.24 -2.10 -15.24
N ALA A 149 -8.89 -2.63 -14.08
CA ALA A 149 -9.30 -3.94 -13.61
C ALA A 149 -9.60 -3.90 -12.12
N ASP A 150 -10.62 -4.65 -11.70
CA ASP A 150 -10.96 -4.80 -10.30
C ASP A 150 -11.09 -6.27 -9.89
N CYS A 151 -10.90 -6.52 -8.60
CA CYS A 151 -11.16 -7.82 -7.99
C CYS A 151 -11.68 -7.67 -6.56
N THR A 152 -12.56 -8.60 -6.17
CA THR A 152 -13.22 -8.59 -4.86
C THR A 152 -12.92 -9.85 -4.06
N ILE A 153 -12.49 -9.66 -2.82
CA ILE A 153 -12.18 -10.69 -1.82
C ILE A 153 -13.08 -10.47 -0.61
N VAL A 154 -13.62 -11.53 -0.03
CA VAL A 154 -14.34 -11.48 1.24
C VAL A 154 -13.42 -11.98 2.35
N LEU A 155 -13.14 -11.15 3.34
CA LEU A 155 -12.38 -11.55 4.54
C LEU A 155 -13.34 -11.73 5.71
N ASP A 156 -13.46 -12.95 6.22
CA ASP A 156 -14.13 -13.25 7.49
C ASP A 156 -13.14 -13.07 8.64
N VAL A 157 -13.30 -11.97 9.38
CA VAL A 157 -12.41 -11.55 10.47
C VAL A 157 -12.87 -12.19 11.77
N GLN A 158 -12.04 -13.08 12.31
CA GLN A 158 -12.28 -13.69 13.62
C GLN A 158 -11.15 -13.42 14.62
N ALA A 159 -10.05 -12.83 14.17
CA ALA A 159 -8.89 -12.46 14.96
C ALA A 159 -8.15 -11.25 14.36
N ALA A 160 -7.25 -10.65 15.13
CA ALA A 160 -6.29 -9.67 14.62
C ALA A 160 -5.23 -10.37 13.76
N GLY A 161 -4.69 -9.67 12.77
CA GLY A 161 -3.66 -10.23 11.91
C GLY A 161 -3.15 -9.24 10.88
N LYS A 162 -2.08 -9.63 10.18
CA LYS A 162 -1.57 -8.91 9.02
C LYS A 162 -1.88 -9.75 7.78
N VAL A 163 -2.41 -9.10 6.75
CA VAL A 163 -2.75 -9.74 5.47
C VAL A 163 -2.11 -8.96 4.32
N PHE A 164 -1.69 -9.68 3.30
CA PHE A 164 -1.05 -9.13 2.11
C PHE A 164 -1.97 -9.40 0.91
N PRO A 165 -2.68 -8.39 0.39
CA PRO A 165 -3.52 -8.58 -0.79
C PRO A 165 -2.65 -8.95 -1.99
N LYS A 166 -3.17 -9.84 -2.83
CA LYS A 166 -2.59 -10.26 -4.10
C LYS A 166 -3.69 -10.21 -5.16
N PHE A 167 -3.37 -9.65 -6.30
CA PHE A 167 -4.20 -9.49 -7.48
C PHE A 167 -3.41 -9.96 -8.70
N ASN A 168 -3.80 -11.11 -9.24
CA ASN A 168 -3.22 -11.69 -10.43
C ASN A 168 -3.96 -11.22 -11.68
N LEU A 169 -3.24 -10.66 -12.64
CA LEU A 169 -3.84 -10.10 -13.84
C LEU A 169 -3.03 -10.43 -15.09
N ARG A 170 -3.71 -10.46 -16.24
CA ARG A 170 -3.09 -10.60 -17.55
C ARG A 170 -3.29 -9.33 -18.35
N GLN A 171 -2.20 -8.77 -18.84
CA GLN A 171 -2.24 -7.72 -19.83
C GLN A 171 -2.38 -8.32 -21.24
N MET A 172 -3.35 -7.81 -22.00
CA MET A 172 -3.56 -8.17 -23.40
C MET A 172 -2.69 -7.28 -24.32
N PRO A 173 -2.42 -7.71 -25.57
CA PRO A 173 -1.56 -6.95 -26.50
C PRO A 173 -2.06 -5.54 -26.84
N ASP A 174 -3.36 -5.29 -26.68
CA ASP A 174 -4.01 -3.99 -26.87
C ASP A 174 -3.99 -3.10 -25.61
N GLY A 175 -3.34 -3.55 -24.54
CA GLY A 175 -3.31 -2.86 -23.24
C GLY A 175 -4.52 -3.16 -22.35
N LYS A 176 -5.49 -3.98 -22.78
CA LYS A 176 -6.61 -4.35 -21.90
C LYS A 176 -6.12 -5.22 -20.75
N LEU A 177 -6.63 -4.96 -19.54
CA LEU A 177 -6.37 -5.80 -18.37
C LEU A 177 -7.47 -6.86 -18.21
N LEU A 178 -7.05 -8.07 -17.90
CA LEU A 178 -7.94 -9.18 -17.58
C LEU A 178 -7.63 -9.68 -16.15
N PRO A 179 -8.53 -9.49 -15.18
CA PRO A 179 -8.37 -10.09 -13.86
C PRO A 179 -8.40 -11.62 -13.95
N ILE A 180 -7.45 -12.29 -13.31
CA ILE A 180 -7.39 -13.76 -13.24
C ILE A 180 -7.91 -14.23 -11.89
N ASP A 181 -7.28 -13.76 -10.80
CA ASP A 181 -7.63 -14.12 -9.43
C ASP A 181 -7.22 -13.00 -8.46
N CYS A 182 -7.76 -13.04 -7.25
CA CYS A 182 -7.24 -12.27 -6.14
C CYS A 182 -7.38 -13.03 -4.82
N SER A 183 -6.43 -12.83 -3.91
CA SER A 183 -6.34 -13.54 -2.64
C SER A 183 -5.60 -12.72 -1.57
N PHE A 184 -5.53 -13.24 -0.35
CA PHE A 184 -4.61 -12.76 0.68
C PHE A 184 -3.53 -13.81 0.96
N THR A 185 -2.33 -13.36 1.31
CA THR A 185 -1.33 -14.19 2.00
C THR A 185 -1.07 -13.65 3.41
N ILE A 186 -0.45 -14.46 4.27
CA ILE A 186 0.02 -14.10 5.62
C ILE A 186 1.54 -14.10 5.63
#